data_AF-A0A495TMA4-F1
#
_entry.id   AF-A0A495TMA4-F1
#
_cell.length_a   1.000
_cell.length_b   1.000
_cell.length_c   1.000
_cell.angle_alpha   90.00
_cell.angle_beta   90.00
_cell.angle_gamma   90.00
#
_symmetry.space_group_name_H-M   'P 1'
#
loop_
_entity.id
_entity.type
_entity.pdbx_description
1 polymer ?
#
loop_
_entity_poly.entity_id
_entity_poly.type
_entity_poly.pdbx_seq_one_letter_code
_entity_poly.pdbx_strand_id
1 'polypeptide(L)'
;MIHLTAPELAARIINGPQPVDTTQTADVYALAGTLWTCVTGTWPLDYETAGLGKGTPLDVLRNAIAHRAVPLSTTLPWPSLQARLRHVLLAAPDDRPTAAELTRLVKAADA
;
A
#
# COMPACT_ATOMS: atom_id res chain seq x y z
N MET A 1 -5.42 -6.99 -9.08
CA MET A 1 -4.20 -6.59 -8.36
C MET A 1 -4.15 -5.08 -8.04
N ILE A 2 -5.31 -4.40 -7.90
CA ILE A 2 -5.36 -2.94 -7.67
C ILE A 2 -4.97 -2.53 -6.24
N HIS A 3 -5.22 -3.42 -5.27
CA HIS A 3 -5.00 -3.15 -3.84
C HIS A 3 -3.52 -2.99 -3.44
N LEU A 4 -2.60 -3.46 -4.30
CA LEU A 4 -1.15 -3.36 -4.10
C LEU A 4 -0.51 -2.32 -5.01
N THR A 5 -1.29 -1.58 -5.79
CA THR A 5 -0.77 -0.49 -6.63
C THR A 5 -0.40 0.70 -5.73
N ALA A 6 0.85 1.12 -5.79
CA ALA A 6 1.31 2.29 -5.04
C ALA A 6 0.62 3.58 -5.56
N PRO A 7 0.35 4.58 -4.70
CA PRO A 7 -0.36 5.81 -5.08
C PRO A 7 0.24 6.52 -6.30
N GLU A 8 1.57 6.65 -6.35
CA GLU A 8 2.27 7.29 -7.46
C GLU A 8 2.22 6.47 -8.76
N LEU A 9 2.10 5.14 -8.68
CA LEU A 9 1.90 4.29 -9.84
C LEU A 9 0.46 4.41 -10.34
N ALA A 10 -0.52 4.44 -9.44
CA ALA A 10 -1.93 4.71 -9.78
C ALA A 10 -2.09 6.08 -10.47
N ALA A 11 -1.43 7.12 -9.97
CA ALA A 11 -1.42 8.45 -10.57
C ALA A 11 -0.80 8.45 -11.98
N ARG A 12 0.32 7.76 -12.18
CA ARG A 12 0.96 7.62 -13.51
C ARG A 12 0.11 6.84 -14.51
N ILE A 13 -0.61 5.82 -14.06
CA ILE A 13 -1.55 5.09 -14.93
C ILE A 13 -2.67 6.01 -15.43
N ILE A 14 -3.12 6.96 -14.61
CA ILE A 14 -4.21 7.89 -14.97
C ILE A 14 -3.70 9.04 -15.86
N ASN A 15 -2.57 9.65 -15.50
CA ASN A 15 -2.15 10.93 -16.06
C ASN A 15 -0.83 10.88 -16.86
N GLY A 16 -0.12 9.75 -16.82
CA GLY A 16 1.23 9.63 -17.35
C GLY A 16 1.31 9.03 -18.76
N PRO A 17 2.47 9.18 -19.42
CA PRO A 17 2.73 8.54 -20.71
C PRO A 17 2.66 7.01 -20.57
N GLN A 18 2.24 6.36 -21.66
CA GLN A 18 2.12 4.91 -21.73
C GLN A 18 3.24 4.32 -22.62
N PRO A 19 3.78 3.13 -22.28
CA PRO A 19 3.46 2.31 -21.11
C PRO A 19 4.01 2.89 -19.80
N VAL A 20 3.40 2.52 -18.66
CA VAL A 20 3.88 2.93 -17.33
C VAL A 20 5.00 2.00 -16.85
N ASP A 21 6.16 2.57 -16.57
CA ASP A 21 7.27 1.86 -15.93
C ASP A 21 7.06 1.74 -14.41
N THR A 22 7.33 0.56 -13.86
CA THR A 22 7.36 0.32 -12.42
C THR A 22 8.64 0.86 -11.80
N THR A 23 8.66 0.98 -10.47
CA THR A 23 9.82 1.47 -9.72
C THR A 23 10.08 0.58 -8.51
N GLN A 24 11.34 0.50 -8.08
CA GLN A 24 11.71 -0.25 -6.88
C GLN A 24 10.90 0.21 -5.65
N THR A 25 10.63 1.51 -5.52
CA THR A 25 9.84 2.08 -4.43
C THR A 25 8.37 1.66 -4.48
N ALA A 26 7.80 1.44 -5.67
CA ALA A 26 6.46 0.90 -5.83
C ALA A 26 6.42 -0.61 -5.50
N ASP A 27 7.48 -1.34 -5.84
CA ASP A 27 7.60 -2.76 -5.47
C ASP A 27 7.70 -2.94 -3.94
N VAL A 28 8.42 -2.05 -3.24
CA VAL A 28 8.46 -2.08 -1.76
C VAL A 28 7.09 -1.77 -1.14
N TYR A 29 6.31 -0.85 -1.73
CA TYR A 29 4.93 -0.63 -1.30
C TYR A 29 4.09 -1.90 -1.46
N ALA A 30 4.18 -2.55 -2.62
CA ALA A 30 3.48 -3.80 -2.90
C ALA A 30 3.90 -4.93 -1.94
N LEU A 31 5.20 -5.02 -1.62
CA LEU A 31 5.75 -5.96 -0.64
C LEU A 31 5.17 -5.72 0.77
N ALA A 32 5.15 -4.47 1.24
CA ALA A 32 4.57 -4.13 2.54
C ALA A 32 3.08 -4.46 2.60
N GLY A 33 2.33 -4.17 1.54
CA GLY A 33 0.91 -4.54 1.43
C GLY A 33 0.69 -6.05 1.41
N THR A 34 1.59 -6.79 0.75
CA THR A 34 1.55 -8.26 0.72
C THR A 34 1.80 -8.84 2.11
N LEU A 35 2.84 -8.37 2.81
CA LEU A 35 3.15 -8.80 4.18
C LEU A 35 1.99 -8.51 5.13
N TRP A 36 1.34 -7.35 4.99
CA TRP A 36 0.12 -7.04 5.74
C TRP A 36 -0.95 -8.10 5.52
N THR A 37 -1.28 -8.39 4.26
CA THR A 37 -2.32 -9.38 3.93
C THR A 37 -1.95 -10.79 4.37
N CYS A 38 -0.67 -11.16 4.34
CA CYS A 38 -0.21 -12.44 4.88
C CYS A 38 -0.51 -12.59 6.38
N VAL A 39 -0.36 -11.52 7.18
CA VAL A 39 -0.51 -11.61 8.65
C VAL A 39 -1.92 -11.27 9.16
N THR A 40 -2.72 -10.51 8.40
CA THR A 40 -4.09 -10.14 8.81
C THR A 40 -5.19 -10.86 8.04
N GLY A 41 -4.88 -11.44 6.88
CA GLY A 41 -5.90 -11.96 5.95
C GLY A 41 -6.74 -10.88 5.26
N THR A 42 -6.39 -9.60 5.43
CA THR A 42 -7.13 -8.44 4.92
C THR A 42 -6.23 -7.48 4.14
N TRP A 43 -6.81 -6.57 3.36
CA TRP A 43 -6.04 -5.53 2.67
C TRP A 43 -5.61 -4.42 3.66
N PRO A 44 -4.47 -3.75 3.42
CA PRO A 44 -4.04 -2.64 4.26
C PRO A 44 -4.95 -1.42 4.13
N LEU A 45 -5.56 -1.20 2.97
CA LEU A 45 -6.49 -0.11 2.71
C LEU A 45 -7.93 -0.53 3.06
N ASP A 46 -8.63 0.31 3.80
CA ASP A 46 -10.01 0.14 4.21
C ASP A 46 -10.97 0.80 3.21
N TYR A 47 -11.28 0.05 2.15
CA TYR A 47 -12.16 0.48 1.09
C TYR A 47 -13.61 0.66 1.56
N GLU A 48 -14.07 -0.11 2.54
CA GLU A 48 -15.44 -0.03 3.04
C GLU A 48 -15.69 1.30 3.76
N THR A 49 -14.75 1.72 4.62
CA THR A 49 -14.81 3.04 5.28
C THR A 49 -14.73 4.20 4.28
N ALA A 50 -14.09 3.99 3.11
CA ALA A 50 -14.09 4.95 2.01
C ALA A 50 -15.36 4.91 1.12
N GLY A 51 -16.34 4.06 1.43
CA GLY A 51 -17.53 3.87 0.59
C GLY A 51 -17.26 3.16 -0.74
N LEU A 52 -16.12 2.49 -0.87
CA LEU A 52 -15.66 1.79 -2.08
C LEU A 52 -15.88 0.28 -1.90
N GLY A 53 -17.08 -0.19 -2.26
CA GLY A 53 -17.48 -1.58 -2.09
C GLY A 53 -17.23 -2.49 -3.30
N LYS A 54 -17.83 -3.69 -3.24
CA LYS A 54 -17.94 -4.57 -4.40
C LYS A 54 -18.74 -3.87 -5.50
N GLY A 55 -18.20 -3.90 -6.72
CA GLY A 55 -18.82 -3.26 -7.89
C GLY A 55 -18.38 -1.82 -8.13
N THR A 56 -17.54 -1.23 -7.26
CA THR A 56 -16.91 0.06 -7.57
C THR A 56 -16.11 -0.04 -8.88
N PRO A 57 -16.29 0.89 -9.83
CA PRO A 57 -15.52 0.92 -11.07
C PRO A 57 -14.01 1.01 -10.82
N LEU A 58 -13.23 0.34 -11.66
CA LEU A 58 -11.78 0.21 -11.47
C LEU A 58 -11.04 1.56 -11.59
N ASP A 59 -11.50 2.44 -12.46
CA ASP A 59 -11.03 3.81 -12.60
C ASP A 59 -11.28 4.64 -11.35
N VAL A 60 -12.46 4.51 -10.73
CA VAL A 60 -12.79 5.16 -9.45
C VAL A 60 -11.89 4.66 -8.32
N LEU A 61 -11.71 3.35 -8.21
CA LEU A 61 -10.79 2.73 -7.23
C LEU A 61 -9.35 3.24 -7.42
N ARG A 62 -8.87 3.25 -8.67
CA ARG A 62 -7.52 3.72 -8.99
C ARG A 62 -7.36 5.20 -8.67
N ASN A 63 -8.36 6.01 -8.97
CA ASN A 63 -8.37 7.43 -8.67
C ASN A 63 -8.29 7.67 -7.15
N ALA A 64 -9.07 6.93 -6.36
CA ALA A 64 -9.01 6.99 -4.90
C ALA A 64 -7.62 6.61 -4.35
N ILE A 65 -6.99 5.57 -4.89
CA ILE A 65 -5.63 5.16 -4.50
C ILE A 65 -4.61 6.22 -4.89
N ALA A 66 -4.69 6.78 -6.09
CA ALA A 66 -3.78 7.81 -6.59
C ALA A 66 -3.77 9.05 -5.67
N HIS A 67 -4.94 9.42 -5.15
CA HIS A 67 -5.12 10.58 -4.26
C HIS A 67 -4.97 10.23 -2.77
N ARG A 68 -4.60 8.99 -2.43
CA ARG A 68 -4.52 8.51 -1.03
C ARG A 68 -5.83 8.74 -0.25
N ALA A 69 -6.97 8.65 -0.95
CA ALA A 69 -8.29 8.89 -0.39
C ALA A 69 -8.87 7.68 0.36
N VAL A 70 -8.21 6.52 0.29
CA VAL A 70 -8.58 5.32 1.05
C VAL A 70 -7.74 5.24 2.32
N PRO A 71 -8.34 5.26 3.52
CA PRO A 71 -7.58 5.18 4.76
C PRO A 71 -6.95 3.80 4.91
N LEU A 72 -5.85 3.72 5.69
CA LEU A 72 -5.36 2.43 6.16
C LEU A 72 -6.29 1.85 7.22
N SER A 73 -6.45 0.53 7.22
CA SER A 73 -7.21 -0.19 8.24
C SER A 73 -6.73 0.16 9.65
N THR A 74 -7.69 0.32 10.56
CA THR A 74 -7.48 0.58 11.99
C THR A 74 -7.41 -0.71 12.82
N THR A 75 -7.70 -1.86 12.20
CA THR A 75 -7.61 -3.18 12.85
C THR A 75 -6.15 -3.63 12.90
N LEU A 76 -5.57 -3.61 14.10
CA LEU A 76 -4.15 -3.87 14.33
C LEU A 76 -3.92 -5.08 15.26
N PRO A 77 -4.24 -6.33 14.84
CA PRO A 77 -3.97 -7.53 15.65
C PRO A 77 -2.49 -7.76 15.95
N TRP A 78 -1.59 -7.20 15.12
CA TRP A 78 -0.13 -7.24 15.29
C TRP A 78 0.43 -5.81 15.37
N PRO A 79 0.18 -5.04 16.45
CA PRO A 79 0.42 -3.60 16.47
C PRO A 79 1.84 -3.21 16.12
N SER A 80 2.83 -3.92 16.67
CA SER A 80 4.24 -3.63 16.43
C SER A 80 4.60 -3.84 14.96
N LEU A 81 4.36 -5.04 14.41
CA LEU A 81 4.62 -5.35 13.00
C LEU A 81 3.89 -4.40 12.05
N GLN A 82 2.59 -4.21 12.27
CA GLN A 82 1.77 -3.37 11.42
C GLN A 82 2.23 -1.91 11.47
N ALA A 83 2.70 -1.38 12.60
CA ALA A 83 3.26 -0.03 12.66
C ALA A 83 4.43 0.17 11.67
N ARG A 84 5.32 -0.82 11.50
CA ARG A 84 6.40 -0.75 10.51
C ARG A 84 5.89 -0.84 9.08
N LEU A 85 4.89 -1.68 8.82
CA LEU A 85 4.26 -1.77 7.50
C LEU A 85 3.51 -0.47 7.15
N ARG A 86 2.80 0.14 8.11
CA ARG A 86 2.13 1.46 7.93
C ARG A 86 3.13 2.54 7.55
N HIS A 87 4.31 2.55 8.18
CA HIS A 87 5.36 3.50 7.84
C HIS A 87 5.72 3.44 6.35
N VAL A 88 5.89 2.24 5.79
CA VAL A 88 6.16 2.05 4.35
C VAL A 88 4.98 2.46 3.47
N LEU A 89 3.76 2.06 3.84
CA LEU A 89 2.55 2.32 3.07
C LEU A 89 2.17 3.82 3.05
N LEU A 90 2.58 4.58 4.08
CA LEU A 90 2.32 6.02 4.19
C LEU A 90 3.48 6.87 3.64
N ALA A 91 4.69 6.35 3.53
CA ALA A 91 5.85 7.12 3.03
C ALA A 91 5.65 7.62 1.59
N ALA A 92 6.27 8.76 1.27
CA ALA A 92 6.48 9.16 -0.11
C ALA A 92 7.40 8.15 -0.81
N PRO A 93 7.38 8.02 -2.14
CA PRO A 93 8.18 7.01 -2.84
C PRO A 93 9.66 7.04 -2.46
N ASP A 94 10.26 8.23 -2.41
CA ASP A 94 11.69 8.40 -2.12
C ASP A 94 12.05 8.24 -0.63
N ASP A 95 11.04 8.29 0.26
CA ASP A 95 11.20 8.06 1.70
C ASP A 95 10.97 6.60 2.08
N ARG A 96 10.53 5.74 1.14
CA ARG A 96 10.32 4.32 1.42
C ARG A 96 11.67 3.64 1.65
N PRO A 97 11.75 2.72 2.63
CA PRO A 97 12.94 1.91 2.79
C PRO A 97 13.19 1.04 1.56
N THR A 98 14.42 0.60 1.38
CA THR A 98 14.71 -0.54 0.51
C THR A 98 14.07 -1.82 1.05
N ALA A 99 13.96 -2.86 0.22
CA ALA A 99 13.47 -4.18 0.67
C ALA A 99 14.33 -4.79 1.80
N ALA A 100 15.64 -4.55 1.78
CA ALA A 100 16.55 -5.00 2.83
C ALA A 100 16.33 -4.25 4.15
N GLU A 101 16.05 -2.95 4.09
CA GLU A 101 15.65 -2.14 5.24
C GLU A 101 14.29 -2.56 5.81
N LEU A 102 13.31 -2.80 4.94
CA LEU A 102 12.02 -3.34 5.37
C LEU A 102 12.18 -4.67 6.11
N THR A 103 13.06 -5.56 5.63
CA THR A 103 13.38 -6.81 6.33
C THR A 103 13.90 -6.55 7.75
N ARG A 104 14.80 -5.57 7.92
CA ARG A 104 15.29 -5.18 9.25
C ARG A 104 14.17 -4.64 10.15
N LEU A 105 13.30 -3.79 9.60
CA LEU A 105 12.15 -3.23 10.32
C LEU A 105 11.17 -4.32 10.78
N VAL A 106 10.89 -5.31 9.92
CA VAL A 106 10.00 -6.45 10.23
C VAL A 106 10.62 -7.36 11.29
N LYS A 107 11.92 -7.68 11.17
CA LYS A 107 12.62 -8.51 12.17
C LYS A 107 12.61 -7.91 13.58
N ALA A 108 12.63 -6.58 13.67
CA ALA A 108 12.58 -5.89 14.96
C ALA A 108 11.16 -5.82 15.56
N ALA A 109 10.13 -6.41 14.93
CA ALA A 109 8.73 -6.31 15.38
C ALA A 109 8.51 -6.86 16.79
N ASP A 110 9.31 -7.84 17.17
CA ASP A 110 9.17 -8.57 18.42
C ASP A 110 10.48 -8.55 19.24
N ALA A 111 11.33 -7.55 18.98
CA ALA A 111 12.59 -7.32 19.68
C ALA A 111 12.43 -6.39 20.89
#